data_AF-A0A238JBQ9-F1
#
_entry.id   AF-A0A238JBQ9-F1
#
_cell.length_a   1.000
_cell.length_b   1.000
_cell.length_c   1.000
_cell.angle_alpha   90.00
_cell.angle_beta   90.00
_cell.angle_gamma   90.00
#
_symmetry.space_group_name_H-M   'P 1'
#
loop_
_entity.id
_entity.type
_entity.pdbx_description
1 polymer ?
#
loop_
_entity_poly.entity_id
_entity_poly.type
_entity_poly.pdbx_seq_one_letter_code
_entity_poly.pdbx_strand_id
1 'polypeptide(L)'
;MAARLAGFGATVIALGRDDTKLRALATPNPKQIEPLALHAGWRDILPLLQEAWADQHIDIYVDLMPLMQVDTSLEASDGFAFSAGLAASLRRGLRAGKALSVLVVPGSNPLDTARPAPDSYRALLQRFTKNNTMVRMVGVRMPRGKESWTRSEALSAGDTILMLCHPVSRGVKGGTVIDWDACVG
;
A
#
# COMPACT_ATOMS: atom_id res chain seq x y z
N MET A 1 -6.55 -9.89 -1.92
CA MET A 1 -5.07 -10.01 -1.81
C MET A 1 -4.65 -10.60 -0.47
N ALA A 2 -4.96 -9.97 0.67
CA ALA A 2 -4.61 -10.49 2.01
C ALA A 2 -4.95 -11.97 2.23
N ALA A 3 -6.20 -12.38 1.92
CA ALA A 3 -6.61 -13.78 1.99
C ALA A 3 -5.80 -14.73 1.10
N ARG A 4 -5.31 -14.28 -0.07
CA ARG A 4 -4.46 -15.09 -0.95
C ARG A 4 -3.06 -15.25 -0.36
N LEU A 5 -2.47 -14.16 0.15
CA LEU A 5 -1.18 -14.22 0.85
C LEU A 5 -1.25 -15.14 2.06
N ALA A 6 -2.30 -15.02 2.88
CA ALA A 6 -2.54 -15.91 4.01
C ALA A 6 -2.70 -17.38 3.56
N GLY A 7 -3.39 -17.64 2.45
CA GLY A 7 -3.50 -18.97 1.85
C GLY A 7 -2.17 -19.56 1.37
N PHE A 8 -1.17 -18.72 1.07
CA PHE A 8 0.21 -19.13 0.79
C PHE A 8 1.08 -19.25 2.05
N GLY A 9 0.49 -19.12 3.25
CA GLY A 9 1.18 -19.25 4.53
C GLY A 9 1.80 -17.95 5.07
N ALA A 10 1.55 -16.80 4.42
CA ALA A 10 2.04 -15.53 4.93
C ALA A 10 1.26 -15.09 6.19
N THR A 11 1.96 -14.51 7.15
CA THR A 11 1.34 -13.68 8.19
C THR A 11 1.09 -12.29 7.62
N VAL A 12 -0.16 -11.84 7.65
CA VAL A 12 -0.61 -10.60 7.02
C VAL A 12 -1.19 -9.69 8.09
N ILE A 13 -0.69 -8.47 8.16
CA ILE A 13 -1.31 -7.42 8.98
C ILE A 13 -2.15 -6.55 8.04
N ALA A 14 -3.46 -6.61 8.20
CA ALA A 14 -4.41 -5.85 7.40
C ALA A 14 -4.72 -4.53 8.09
N LEU A 15 -4.22 -3.44 7.51
CA LEU A 15 -4.37 -2.07 8.02
C LEU A 15 -5.50 -1.33 7.29
N GLY A 16 -6.33 -0.60 8.02
CA GLY A 16 -7.39 0.23 7.44
C GLY A 16 -8.20 0.97 8.49
N ARG A 17 -9.22 1.72 8.07
CA ARG A 17 -10.07 2.51 8.97
C ARG A 17 -11.31 1.75 9.46
N ASP A 18 -11.81 0.82 8.65
CA ASP A 18 -13.06 0.09 8.91
C ASP A 18 -12.77 -1.23 9.61
N ASP A 19 -12.83 -1.22 10.95
CA ASP A 19 -12.59 -2.40 11.80
C ASP A 19 -13.51 -3.57 11.44
N THR A 20 -14.77 -3.29 11.09
CA THR A 20 -15.74 -4.32 10.72
C THR A 20 -15.31 -5.05 9.45
N LYS A 21 -14.92 -4.31 8.41
CA LYS A 21 -14.42 -4.92 7.16
C LYS A 21 -13.10 -5.65 7.37
N LEU A 22 -12.19 -5.13 8.21
CA LEU A 22 -10.93 -5.80 8.51
C LEU A 22 -11.14 -7.12 9.26
N ARG A 23 -12.04 -7.15 10.25
CA ARG A 23 -12.39 -8.40 10.96
C ARG A 23 -13.08 -9.40 10.04
N ALA A 24 -13.98 -8.93 9.18
CA ALA A 24 -14.61 -9.79 8.16
C ALA A 24 -13.56 -10.39 7.21
N LEU A 25 -12.55 -9.62 6.80
CA LEU A 25 -11.43 -10.09 5.99
C LEU A 25 -10.58 -11.16 6.71
N ALA A 26 -10.37 -11.02 8.02
CA ALA A 26 -9.59 -11.95 8.82
C ALA A 26 -10.35 -13.25 9.14
N THR A 27 -11.68 -13.23 9.13
CA THR A 27 -12.54 -14.36 9.54
C THR A 27 -12.19 -15.71 8.88
N PRO A 28 -11.86 -15.78 7.58
CA PRO A 28 -11.49 -17.06 6.96
C PRO A 28 -10.11 -17.58 7.37
N ASN A 29 -9.20 -16.71 7.85
CA ASN A 29 -7.82 -17.05 8.21
C ASN A 29 -7.36 -16.29 9.47
N PRO A 30 -8.01 -16.48 10.63
CA PRO A 30 -7.84 -15.60 11.80
C PRO A 30 -6.48 -15.75 12.50
N LYS A 31 -5.73 -16.83 12.20
CA LYS A 31 -4.37 -17.03 12.73
C LYS A 31 -3.29 -16.40 11.84
N GLN A 32 -3.63 -16.10 10.59
CA GLN A 32 -2.70 -15.60 9.58
C GLN A 32 -2.96 -14.13 9.25
N ILE A 33 -4.20 -13.65 9.43
CA ILE A 33 -4.57 -12.26 9.15
C ILE A 33 -4.86 -11.56 10.47
N GLU A 34 -4.01 -10.62 10.83
CA GLU A 34 -4.21 -9.73 11.97
C GLU A 34 -4.86 -8.42 11.49
N PRO A 35 -6.11 -8.13 11.87
CA PRO A 35 -6.76 -6.86 11.55
C PRO A 35 -6.29 -5.76 12.50
N LEU A 36 -5.77 -4.65 11.95
CA LEU A 36 -5.39 -3.49 12.72
C LEU A 36 -6.11 -2.23 12.18
N ALA A 37 -7.14 -1.81 12.90
CA ALA A 37 -7.92 -0.65 12.55
C ALA A 37 -7.31 0.65 13.10
N LEU A 38 -6.98 1.59 12.20
CA LEU A 38 -6.41 2.89 12.55
C LEU A 38 -7.48 3.98 12.38
N HIS A 39 -7.92 4.54 13.51
CA HIS A 39 -9.01 5.52 13.59
C HIS A 39 -8.48 6.97 13.54
N ALA A 40 -9.37 7.95 13.73
CA ALA A 40 -8.98 9.36 13.91
C ALA A 40 -7.91 9.49 15.01
N GLY A 41 -6.87 10.30 14.77
CA GLY A 41 -5.68 10.37 15.64
C GLY A 41 -4.52 9.46 15.21
N TRP A 42 -4.56 8.87 14.01
CA TRP A 42 -3.50 7.99 13.49
C TRP A 42 -2.08 8.56 13.59
N ARG A 43 -1.93 9.90 13.55
CA ARG A 43 -0.62 10.57 13.71
C ARG A 43 0.03 10.24 15.05
N ASP A 44 -0.77 10.09 16.11
CA ASP A 44 -0.30 9.76 17.45
C ASP A 44 0.00 8.26 17.60
N ILE A 45 -0.55 7.43 16.70
CA ILE A 45 -0.34 5.98 16.67
C ILE A 45 0.96 5.64 15.91
N LEU A 46 1.39 6.47 14.96
CA LEU A 46 2.59 6.19 14.15
C LEU A 46 3.88 5.98 14.97
N PRO A 47 4.16 6.75 16.03
CA PRO A 47 5.30 6.48 16.92
C PRO A 47 5.17 5.11 17.61
N LEU A 48 3.96 4.75 18.06
CA LEU A 48 3.71 3.46 18.70
C LEU A 48 3.90 2.30 17.72
N LEU A 49 3.47 2.44 16.45
CA LEU A 49 3.74 1.44 15.42
C LEU A 49 5.25 1.33 15.15
N GLN A 50 5.96 2.45 15.14
CA GLN A 50 7.41 2.44 14.95
C GLN A 50 8.13 1.68 16.08
N GLU A 51 7.68 1.83 17.32
CA GLU A 51 8.22 1.12 18.47
C GLU A 51 7.81 -0.36 18.49
N ALA A 52 6.55 -0.67 18.21
CA ALA A 52 6.03 -2.03 18.25
C ALA A 52 6.65 -2.92 17.15
N TRP A 53 6.83 -2.38 15.94
CA TRP A 53 7.47 -3.13 14.86
C TRP A 53 8.99 -3.11 14.96
N ALA A 54 9.61 -2.13 15.60
CA ALA A 54 11.07 -2.01 15.78
C ALA A 54 11.89 -2.68 14.66
N ASP A 55 12.54 -3.80 14.97
CA ASP A 55 13.32 -4.61 14.02
C ASP A 55 12.62 -5.92 13.62
N GLN A 56 11.33 -6.05 13.92
CA GLN A 56 10.50 -7.13 13.41
C GLN A 56 10.55 -7.12 11.89
N HIS A 57 10.92 -8.27 11.35
CA HIS A 57 11.13 -8.47 9.93
C HIS A 57 9.81 -8.31 9.16
N ILE A 58 9.83 -7.45 8.12
CA ILE A 58 8.69 -7.25 7.21
C ILE A 58 9.14 -7.61 5.80
N ASP A 59 8.63 -8.71 5.25
CA ASP A 59 8.95 -9.14 3.88
C ASP A 59 8.33 -8.25 2.81
N ILE A 60 7.07 -7.87 2.99
CA ILE A 60 6.25 -7.20 1.98
C ILE A 60 5.45 -6.07 2.63
N TYR A 61 5.42 -4.92 1.97
CA TYR A 61 4.55 -3.81 2.31
C TYR A 61 3.73 -3.39 1.09
N VAL A 62 2.40 -3.38 1.21
CA VAL A 62 1.53 -2.93 0.12
C VAL A 62 0.64 -1.81 0.63
N ASP A 63 0.79 -0.65 0.00
CA ASP A 63 0.01 0.52 0.35
C ASP A 63 -1.09 0.77 -0.68
N LEU A 64 -2.32 0.47 -0.27
CA LEU A 64 -3.54 0.67 -1.05
C LEU A 64 -4.30 1.94 -0.63
N MET A 65 -3.86 2.63 0.44
CA MET A 65 -4.57 3.79 0.99
C MET A 65 -4.78 4.90 -0.04
N PRO A 66 -3.84 5.20 -0.95
CA PRO A 66 -4.06 6.23 -1.96
C PRO A 66 -5.24 5.94 -2.91
N LEU A 67 -5.62 4.67 -3.09
CA LEU A 67 -6.83 4.30 -3.85
C LEU A 67 -8.11 4.42 -3.05
N MET A 68 -8.06 4.22 -1.74
CA MET A 68 -9.24 4.26 -0.89
C MET A 68 -9.77 5.68 -0.64
N GLN A 69 -9.02 6.70 -1.06
CA GLN A 69 -9.39 8.10 -0.88
C GLN A 69 -10.24 8.68 -2.00
N VAL A 70 -10.75 7.84 -2.91
CA VAL A 70 -11.51 8.32 -4.07
C VAL A 70 -12.83 8.99 -3.66
N ASP A 71 -13.39 8.68 -2.49
CA ASP A 71 -14.78 9.05 -2.14
C ASP A 71 -14.99 10.27 -1.22
N THR A 72 -13.95 10.91 -0.65
CA THR A 72 -14.14 12.00 0.32
C THR A 72 -13.19 13.19 0.07
N SER A 73 -13.74 14.34 -0.32
CA SER A 73 -12.99 15.55 -0.72
C SER A 73 -12.19 16.21 0.42
N LEU A 74 -12.54 15.96 1.68
CA LEU A 74 -11.85 16.49 2.87
C LEU A 74 -10.70 15.60 3.36
N GLU A 75 -10.57 14.35 2.89
CA GLU A 75 -9.63 13.36 3.46
C GLU A 75 -8.42 13.07 2.56
N ALA A 76 -8.37 13.63 1.36
CA ALA A 76 -7.36 13.29 0.36
C ALA A 76 -5.94 13.81 0.68
N SER A 77 -5.81 14.93 1.40
CA SER A 77 -4.49 15.37 1.90
C SER A 77 -4.01 14.47 3.06
N ASP A 78 -4.95 13.89 3.81
CA ASP A 78 -4.65 13.01 4.94
C ASP A 78 -4.09 11.66 4.52
N GLY A 79 -4.46 11.09 3.37
CA GLY A 79 -3.95 9.75 3.00
C GLY A 79 -2.58 9.76 2.37
N PHE A 80 -2.21 10.80 1.63
CA PHE A 80 -0.80 10.97 1.25
C PHE A 80 0.08 11.08 2.50
N ALA A 81 -0.31 11.93 3.46
CA ALA A 81 0.40 12.07 4.73
C ALA A 81 0.40 10.75 5.53
N PHE A 82 -0.71 10.01 5.51
CA PHE A 82 -0.83 8.70 6.15
C PHE A 82 0.11 7.67 5.53
N SER A 83 0.07 7.48 4.22
CA SER A 83 0.96 6.59 3.48
C SER A 83 2.44 6.91 3.73
N ALA A 84 2.79 8.21 3.68
CA ALA A 84 4.14 8.66 3.95
C ALA A 84 4.57 8.38 5.40
N GLY A 85 3.68 8.66 6.35
CA GLY A 85 3.92 8.42 7.77
C GLY A 85 4.03 6.94 8.12
N LEU A 86 3.14 6.09 7.59
CA LEU A 86 3.16 4.66 7.80
C LEU A 86 4.42 4.02 7.23
N ALA A 87 4.80 4.37 6.00
CA ALA A 87 6.04 3.89 5.39
C ALA A 87 7.27 4.32 6.23
N ALA A 88 7.26 5.54 6.79
CA ALA A 88 8.33 6.02 7.65
C ALA A 88 8.39 5.25 8.99
N SER A 89 7.25 5.00 9.63
CA SER A 89 7.16 4.22 10.88
C SER A 89 7.65 2.79 10.71
N LEU A 90 7.31 2.13 9.60
CA LEU A 90 7.69 0.74 9.33
C LEU A 90 9.12 0.59 8.79
N ARG A 91 9.84 1.69 8.56
CA ARG A 91 11.14 1.70 7.86
C ARG A 91 12.16 0.71 8.43
N ARG A 92 12.25 0.57 9.75
CA ARG A 92 13.22 -0.33 10.39
C ARG A 92 12.90 -1.79 10.09
N GLY A 93 11.65 -2.21 10.31
CA GLY A 93 11.20 -3.56 9.96
C GLY A 93 11.32 -3.88 8.48
N LEU A 94 11.03 -2.91 7.60
CA LEU A 94 11.22 -3.06 6.15
C LEU A 94 12.70 -3.29 5.77
N ARG A 95 13.63 -2.59 6.43
CA ARG A 95 15.07 -2.77 6.20
C ARG A 95 15.58 -4.11 6.73
N ALA A 96 15.13 -4.52 7.92
CA ALA A 96 15.41 -5.86 8.46
C ALA A 96 14.91 -6.94 7.50
N GLY A 97 13.71 -6.70 6.95
CA GLY A 97 13.04 -7.44 5.88
C GLY A 97 13.80 -7.60 4.57
N LYS A 98 14.58 -6.58 4.19
CA LYS A 98 14.91 -6.28 2.79
C LYS A 98 13.65 -6.24 1.93
N ALA A 99 12.63 -5.57 2.45
CA ALA A 99 11.26 -5.69 1.99
C ALA A 99 11.05 -5.34 0.52
N LEU A 100 10.06 -6.01 -0.08
CA LEU A 100 9.46 -5.60 -1.34
C LEU A 100 8.21 -4.76 -1.03
N SER A 101 8.25 -3.51 -1.45
CA SER A 101 7.19 -2.54 -1.18
C SER A 101 6.49 -2.13 -2.47
N VAL A 102 5.15 -2.11 -2.45
CA VAL A 102 4.33 -1.63 -3.56
C VAL A 102 3.47 -0.48 -3.06
N LEU A 103 3.61 0.69 -3.67
CA LEU A 103 2.73 1.83 -3.45
C LEU A 103 1.77 1.92 -4.63
N VAL A 104 0.48 1.82 -4.37
CA VAL A 104 -0.50 2.08 -5.42
C VAL A 104 -0.68 3.58 -5.56
N VAL A 105 -0.47 4.07 -6.78
CA VAL A 105 -0.57 5.49 -7.12
C VAL A 105 -1.90 5.69 -7.85
N PRO A 106 -2.76 6.61 -7.41
CA PRO A 106 -3.97 6.92 -8.15
C PRO A 106 -3.60 7.57 -9.49
N GLY A 107 -4.36 7.25 -10.56
CA GLY A 107 -4.24 7.92 -11.85
C GLY A 107 -4.60 9.42 -11.77
N SER A 108 -4.24 10.18 -12.81
CA SER A 108 -4.64 11.58 -12.93
C SER A 108 -6.13 11.68 -13.25
N ASN A 109 -6.86 12.59 -12.59
CA ASN A 109 -8.14 13.10 -13.09
C ASN A 109 -8.00 14.63 -13.24
N PRO A 110 -8.08 15.18 -14.46
CA PRO A 110 -7.88 16.62 -14.69
C PRO A 110 -8.90 17.52 -13.99
N LEU A 111 -10.02 16.97 -13.51
CA LEU A 111 -11.06 17.72 -12.78
C LEU A 111 -10.81 17.81 -11.26
N ASP A 112 -9.79 17.15 -10.73
CA ASP A 112 -9.59 16.97 -9.29
C ASP A 112 -8.32 17.68 -8.78
N THR A 113 -8.44 19.00 -8.53
CA THR A 113 -7.32 19.88 -8.13
C THR A 113 -7.06 19.88 -6.62
N ALA A 114 -7.99 19.40 -5.81
CA ALA A 114 -7.89 19.42 -4.33
C ALA A 114 -6.99 18.31 -3.76
N ARG A 115 -6.47 17.42 -4.61
CA ARG A 115 -5.82 16.18 -4.19
C ARG A 115 -4.38 16.08 -4.71
N PRO A 116 -3.51 15.34 -4.03
CA PRO A 116 -2.12 15.20 -4.45
C PRO A 116 -2.04 14.68 -5.90
N ALA A 117 -1.27 15.37 -6.72
CA ALA A 117 -1.01 14.93 -8.08
C ALA A 117 -0.28 13.57 -8.05
N PRO A 118 -0.45 12.71 -9.08
CA PRO A 118 0.31 11.45 -9.17
C PRO A 118 1.84 11.65 -9.07
N ASP A 119 2.33 12.81 -9.46
CA ASP A 119 3.74 13.18 -9.32
C ASP A 119 4.19 13.37 -7.86
N SER A 120 3.28 13.74 -6.94
CA SER A 120 3.56 13.80 -5.50
C SER A 120 3.84 12.40 -4.94
N TYR A 121 3.06 11.39 -5.34
CA TYR A 121 3.30 10.00 -4.95
C TYR A 121 4.58 9.44 -5.58
N ARG A 122 4.87 9.80 -6.84
CA ARG A 122 6.15 9.47 -7.48
C ARG A 122 7.33 10.06 -6.71
N ALA A 123 7.25 11.34 -6.32
CA ALA A 123 8.29 11.99 -5.54
C ALA A 123 8.48 11.35 -4.16
N LEU A 124 7.37 11.00 -3.48
CA LEU A 124 7.41 10.24 -2.22
C LEU A 124 8.17 8.91 -2.39
N LEU A 125 7.83 8.17 -3.43
CA LEU A 125 8.41 6.86 -3.72
C LEU A 125 9.91 6.94 -4.03
N GLN A 126 10.31 7.93 -4.83
CA GLN A 126 11.72 8.22 -5.11
C GLN A 126 12.48 8.61 -3.85
N ARG A 127 11.92 9.48 -3.01
CA ARG A 127 12.52 9.89 -1.74
C ARG A 127 12.65 8.71 -0.79
N PHE A 128 11.62 7.86 -0.69
CA PHE A 128 11.65 6.69 0.16
C PHE A 128 12.73 5.71 -0.29
N THR A 129 12.81 5.42 -1.59
CA THR A 129 13.81 4.51 -2.16
C THR A 129 15.23 5.05 -1.96
N LYS A 130 15.46 6.35 -2.22
CA LYS A 130 16.76 7.00 -2.01
C LYS A 130 17.24 6.87 -0.56
N ASN A 131 16.32 6.97 0.39
CA ASN A 131 16.64 6.91 1.81
C ASN A 131 16.64 5.47 2.36
N ASN A 132 16.31 4.46 1.56
CA ASN A 132 16.17 3.06 1.99
C ASN A 132 16.69 2.09 0.93
N THR A 133 18.00 2.11 0.69
CA THR A 133 18.64 1.31 -0.37
C THR A 133 18.44 -0.20 -0.25
N MET A 134 18.19 -0.71 0.96
CA MET A 134 17.89 -2.12 1.23
C MET A 134 16.42 -2.51 1.00
N VAL A 135 15.53 -1.52 0.84
CA VAL A 135 14.10 -1.72 0.60
C VAL A 135 13.80 -1.36 -0.85
N ARG A 136 13.12 -2.25 -1.54
CA ARG A 136 12.72 -1.99 -2.92
C ARG A 136 11.28 -1.52 -2.94
N MET A 137 11.05 -0.26 -3.31
CA MET A 137 9.70 0.27 -3.48
C MET A 137 9.40 0.55 -4.96
N VAL A 138 8.28 0.01 -5.44
CA VAL A 138 7.77 0.21 -6.80
C VAL A 138 6.36 0.79 -6.72
N GLY A 139 6.04 1.68 -7.64
CA GLY A 139 4.72 2.26 -7.79
C GLY A 139 3.94 1.54 -8.86
N VAL A 140 2.65 1.34 -8.65
CA VAL A 140 1.73 0.95 -9.73
C VAL A 140 0.64 2.00 -9.83
N ARG A 141 0.57 2.67 -10.98
CA ARG A 141 -0.48 3.63 -11.28
C ARG A 141 -1.73 2.87 -11.70
N MET A 142 -2.80 3.05 -10.95
CA MET A 142 -4.10 2.45 -11.23
C MET A 142 -5.09 3.53 -11.68
N PRO A 143 -5.98 3.26 -12.64
CA PRO A 143 -6.95 4.23 -13.12
C PRO A 143 -7.85 4.69 -11.98
N ARG A 144 -8.12 5.99 -12.00
CA ARG A 144 -8.99 6.66 -11.02
C ARG A 144 -10.43 6.62 -11.52
N GLY A 145 -11.41 6.58 -10.63
CA GLY A 145 -12.80 6.88 -10.99
C GLY A 145 -13.68 5.70 -11.42
N LYS A 146 -13.40 4.48 -10.99
CA LYS A 146 -14.45 3.45 -10.94
C LYS A 146 -15.17 3.58 -9.60
N GLU A 147 -16.32 4.25 -9.57
CA GLU A 147 -17.23 4.31 -8.41
C GLU A 147 -17.51 2.91 -7.82
N SER A 148 -17.37 1.88 -8.65
CA SER A 148 -17.20 0.51 -8.19
C SER A 148 -16.24 -0.25 -9.11
N TRP A 149 -15.23 -0.88 -8.53
CA TRP A 149 -14.41 -1.86 -9.25
C TRP A 149 -15.22 -3.14 -9.41
N THR A 150 -15.30 -3.69 -10.62
CA THR A 150 -15.84 -5.03 -10.79
C THR A 150 -14.94 -6.04 -10.07
N ARG A 151 -15.50 -7.21 -9.73
CA ARG A 151 -14.71 -8.29 -9.12
C ARG A 151 -13.51 -8.68 -9.99
N SER A 152 -13.69 -8.72 -11.32
CA SER A 152 -12.63 -9.07 -12.26
C SER A 152 -11.48 -8.06 -12.24
N GLU A 153 -11.80 -6.77 -12.22
CA GLU A 153 -10.79 -5.70 -12.19
C GLU A 153 -10.05 -5.68 -10.85
N ALA A 154 -10.75 -5.87 -9.74
CA ALA A 154 -10.14 -5.94 -8.42
C ALA A 154 -9.20 -7.14 -8.29
N LEU A 155 -9.56 -8.28 -8.91
CA LEU A 155 -8.69 -9.45 -8.99
C LEU A 155 -7.46 -9.17 -9.85
N SER A 156 -7.66 -8.63 -11.05
CA SER A 156 -6.57 -8.30 -11.99
C SER A 156 -5.57 -7.31 -11.39
N ALA A 157 -6.03 -6.22 -10.75
CA ALA A 157 -5.13 -5.31 -10.04
C ALA A 157 -4.42 -5.97 -8.87
N GLY A 158 -5.12 -6.85 -8.13
CA GLY A 158 -4.51 -7.67 -7.10
C GLY A 158 -3.39 -8.57 -7.63
N ASP A 159 -3.57 -9.17 -8.80
CA ASP A 159 -2.56 -10.01 -9.47
C ASP A 159 -1.34 -9.18 -9.90
N THR A 160 -1.56 -8.00 -10.49
CA THR A 160 -0.45 -7.09 -10.83
C THR A 160 0.37 -6.71 -9.59
N ILE A 161 -0.30 -6.34 -8.49
CA ILE A 161 0.38 -5.98 -7.24
C ILE A 161 1.17 -7.16 -6.69
N LEU A 162 0.58 -8.35 -6.64
CA LEU A 162 1.25 -9.57 -6.18
C LEU A 162 2.46 -9.94 -7.05
N MET A 163 2.36 -9.77 -8.37
CA MET A 163 3.48 -9.96 -9.28
C MET A 163 4.63 -8.99 -8.95
N LEU A 164 4.33 -7.73 -8.63
CA LEU A 164 5.36 -6.75 -8.23
C LEU A 164 6.02 -7.10 -6.90
N CYS A 165 5.30 -7.77 -5.99
CA CYS A 165 5.85 -8.33 -4.76
C CYS A 165 6.68 -9.61 -4.97
N HIS A 166 6.72 -10.19 -6.17
CA HIS A 166 7.48 -11.41 -6.44
C HIS A 166 8.95 -11.12 -6.83
N PRO A 167 9.93 -11.96 -6.46
CA PRO A 167 11.33 -11.77 -6.86
C PRO A 167 11.59 -11.71 -8.37
N VAL A 168 10.71 -12.27 -9.20
CA VAL A 168 10.82 -12.18 -10.67
C VAL A 168 10.65 -10.75 -11.18
N SER A 169 9.98 -9.87 -10.42
CA SER A 169 9.84 -8.47 -10.79
C SER A 169 11.14 -7.67 -10.71
N ARG A 170 12.27 -8.25 -10.27
CA ARG A 170 13.58 -7.60 -10.03
C ARG A 170 14.07 -6.69 -11.17
N GLY A 171 13.63 -6.91 -12.40
CA GLY A 171 13.94 -6.02 -13.54
C GLY A 171 13.39 -4.59 -13.40
N VAL A 172 12.39 -4.36 -12.54
CA VAL A 172 11.85 -3.01 -12.30
C VAL A 172 12.68 -2.30 -11.24
N LYS A 173 13.34 -1.20 -11.63
CA LYS A 173 14.11 -0.36 -10.72
C LYS A 173 13.23 0.22 -9.60
N GLY A 174 13.69 0.18 -8.35
CA GLY A 174 13.03 0.89 -7.26
C GLY A 174 12.94 2.40 -7.56
N GLY A 175 11.89 3.08 -7.10
CA GLY A 175 11.64 4.47 -7.51
C GLY A 175 10.77 4.62 -8.76
N THR A 176 10.47 3.53 -9.46
CA THR A 176 9.70 3.53 -10.72
C THR A 176 8.20 3.42 -10.44
N VAL A 177 7.39 4.08 -11.26
CA VAL A 177 5.93 3.90 -11.31
C VAL A 177 5.59 3.26 -12.66
N ILE A 178 4.89 2.12 -12.63
CA ILE A 178 4.41 1.39 -13.81
C ILE A 178 2.92 1.72 -14.00
N ASP A 179 2.48 1.89 -15.24
CA ASP A 179 1.07 2.09 -15.55
C ASP A 179 0.35 0.73 -15.67
N TRP A 180 -0.72 0.54 -14.89
CA TRP A 180 -1.50 -0.71 -14.91
C TRP A 180 -2.09 -1.00 -16.28
N ASP A 181 -2.64 0.02 -16.97
CA ASP A 181 -3.23 -0.14 -18.30
C ASP A 181 -2.20 -0.64 -19.34
N ALA A 182 -0.91 -0.35 -19.13
CA ALA A 182 0.17 -0.88 -19.97
C ALA A 182 0.53 -2.34 -19.64
N CYS A 183 0.01 -2.89 -18.54
CA CYS A 183 0.23 -4.26 -18.08
C CYS A 183 -0.96 -5.21 -18.35
N VAL A 184 -2.15 -4.68 -18.68
CA VAL A 184 -3.36 -5.49 -18.95
C VAL A 184 -3.72 -5.58 -20.44
N GLY A 185 -2.80 -5.15 -21.32
CA GLY A 185 -2.93 -5.26 -22.78
C GLY A 185 -2.75 -6.68 -23.32
#